data_AF-A0A256WJC2-F1
#
_entry.id   AF-A0A256WJC2-F1
#
_cell.length_a   1.000
_cell.length_b   1.000
_cell.length_c   1.000
_cell.angle_alpha   90.00
_cell.angle_beta   90.00
_cell.angle_gamma   90.00
#
_symmetry.space_group_name_H-M   'P 1'
#
loop_
_entity.id
_entity.type
_entity.pdbx_description
1 polymer ?
#
loop_
_entity_poly.entity_id
_entity_poly.type
_entity_poly.pdbx_seq_one_letter_code
_entity_poly.pdbx_strand_id
1 'polypeptide(L)'
;MDLSNFDKKHLGQRGFVIGGGPSILDLQDRGFTFSELNTEITICANKAYKLVKPDYLIWTDGYFWKEFKDEITDVECIKFCPNNVAKKFGVRGKDIHILRRARDIDKIMLVKVYSCSATSRLNELIEYKDLLELKEEYHD
;
A
#
# COMPACT_ATOMS: atom_id res chain seq x y z
N MET A 1 -6.30 13.65 15.33
CA MET A 1 -4.88 13.32 15.50
C MET A 1 -4.14 14.01 14.37
N ASP A 2 -3.20 14.88 14.70
CA ASP A 2 -2.35 15.53 13.70
C ASP A 2 -1.32 14.50 13.20
N LEU A 3 -1.36 14.17 11.90
CA LEU A 3 -0.49 13.19 11.27
C LEU A 3 0.79 13.83 10.72
N SER A 4 1.01 15.13 10.97
CA SER A 4 2.16 15.90 10.49
C SER A 4 3.54 15.33 10.88
N ASN A 5 3.59 14.46 11.90
CA ASN A 5 4.81 13.82 12.39
C ASN A 5 4.74 12.28 12.35
N PHE A 6 3.78 11.66 11.64
CA PHE A 6 3.53 10.22 11.75
C PHE A 6 4.74 9.37 11.37
N ASP A 7 5.60 9.80 10.43
CA ASP A 7 6.81 9.03 10.13
C ASP A 7 7.88 9.85 9.38
N LYS A 8 8.65 10.68 10.10
CA LYS A 8 9.92 11.20 9.55
C LYS A 8 10.94 10.09 9.27
N LYS A 9 10.71 8.87 9.76
CA LYS A 9 11.52 7.67 9.53
C LYS A 9 11.73 7.37 8.05
N HIS A 10 10.72 7.65 7.23
CA HIS A 10 10.66 7.28 5.83
C HIS A 10 11.03 8.44 4.89
N LEU A 11 11.52 9.56 5.44
CA LEU A 11 11.93 10.72 4.67
C LEU A 11 12.98 10.34 3.62
N GLY A 12 12.65 10.53 2.34
CA GLY A 12 13.55 10.24 1.21
C GLY A 12 13.50 8.79 0.70
N GLN A 13 12.71 7.89 1.31
CA GLN A 13 12.49 6.55 0.79
C GLN A 13 11.36 6.52 -0.27
N ARG A 14 11.35 5.51 -1.14
CA ARG A 14 10.27 5.30 -2.11
C ARG A 14 9.21 4.38 -1.50
N GLY A 15 7.96 4.60 -1.91
CA GLY A 15 6.82 3.80 -1.47
C GLY A 15 6.08 3.22 -2.68
N PHE A 16 5.76 1.94 -2.60
CA PHE A 16 5.05 1.23 -3.66
C PHE A 16 3.70 0.76 -3.14
N VAL A 17 2.63 1.22 -3.79
CA VAL A 17 1.28 0.73 -3.50
C VAL A 17 1.01 -0.49 -4.36
N ILE A 18 0.81 -1.62 -3.70
CA ILE A 18 0.62 -2.92 -4.32
C ILE A 18 -0.85 -3.31 -4.25
N GLY A 19 -1.48 -3.45 -5.41
CA GLY A 19 -2.83 -3.99 -5.53
C GLY A 19 -2.82 -5.51 -5.77
N GLY A 20 -3.90 -6.18 -5.41
CA GLY A 20 -4.09 -7.62 -5.68
C GLY A 20 -4.77 -7.92 -7.03
N GLY A 21 -4.60 -7.05 -8.03
CA GLY A 21 -5.20 -7.23 -9.35
C GLY A 21 -4.47 -8.27 -10.19
N PRO A 22 -5.11 -8.88 -11.20
CA PRO A 22 -4.52 -9.97 -12.00
C PRO A 22 -3.25 -9.58 -12.75
N SER A 23 -3.06 -8.28 -13.05
CA SER A 23 -1.85 -7.78 -13.72
C SER A 23 -0.55 -8.08 -12.99
N ILE A 24 -0.59 -8.31 -11.67
CA ILE A 24 0.59 -8.73 -10.92
C ILE A 24 1.01 -10.16 -11.27
N LEU A 25 0.05 -11.03 -11.58
CA LEU A 25 0.29 -12.43 -11.95
C LEU A 25 1.03 -12.47 -13.29
N ASP A 26 0.60 -11.67 -14.27
CA ASP A 26 1.27 -11.57 -15.58
C ASP A 26 2.76 -11.16 -15.44
N LEU A 27 3.11 -10.37 -14.43
CA LEU A 27 4.50 -9.98 -14.16
C LEU A 27 5.27 -11.07 -13.44
N GLN A 28 4.63 -11.74 -12.48
CA GLN A 28 5.24 -12.89 -11.81
C GLN A 28 5.55 -14.01 -12.81
N ASP A 29 4.66 -14.23 -13.79
CA ASP A 29 4.87 -15.18 -14.90
C ASP A 29 6.06 -14.77 -15.80
N ARG A 30 6.37 -13.47 -15.85
CA ARG A 30 7.55 -12.91 -16.55
C ARG A 30 8.81 -12.84 -15.68
N GLY A 31 8.78 -13.41 -14.47
CA GLY A 31 9.91 -13.49 -13.56
C GLY A 31 10.06 -12.31 -12.60
N PHE A 32 9.07 -11.43 -12.49
CA PHE A 32 9.06 -10.41 -11.44
C PHE A 32 8.91 -11.06 -10.06
N THR A 33 9.75 -10.64 -9.13
CA THR A 33 9.62 -11.00 -7.71
C THR A 33 9.61 -9.74 -6.88
N PHE A 34 8.91 -9.76 -5.74
CA PHE A 34 8.90 -8.63 -4.81
C PHE A 34 10.24 -8.40 -4.09
N SER A 35 11.26 -9.21 -4.36
CA SER A 35 12.59 -9.05 -3.75
C SER A 35 13.23 -7.70 -4.08
N GLU A 36 12.91 -7.13 -5.24
CA GLU A 36 13.35 -5.80 -5.67
C GLU A 36 12.77 -4.67 -4.80
N LEU A 37 11.72 -4.93 -4.02
CA LEU A 37 11.10 -3.98 -3.11
C LEU A 37 11.57 -4.12 -1.66
N ASN A 38 12.52 -5.02 -1.36
CA ASN A 38 12.96 -5.28 0.02
C ASN A 38 13.62 -4.07 0.71
N THR A 39 14.14 -3.11 -0.06
CA THR A 39 14.71 -1.85 0.45
C THR A 39 13.71 -0.70 0.44
N GLU A 40 12.51 -0.93 -0.06
CA GLU A 40 11.47 0.07 -0.31
C GLU A 40 10.30 -0.12 0.63
N ILE A 41 9.47 0.93 0.74
CA ILE A 41 8.27 0.85 1.58
C ILE A 41 7.16 0.19 0.79
N THR A 42 6.62 -0.89 1.34
CA THR A 42 5.54 -1.64 0.72
C THR A 42 4.19 -1.31 1.36
N ILE A 43 3.28 -0.74 0.56
CA ILE A 43 1.93 -0.40 0.96
C ILE A 43 0.95 -1.36 0.26
N CYS A 44 0.50 -2.40 0.95
CA CYS A 44 -0.47 -3.33 0.38
C CYS A 44 -1.88 -2.74 0.44
N ALA A 45 -2.62 -2.84 -0.66
CA ALA A 45 -4.04 -2.53 -0.72
C ALA A 45 -4.88 -3.81 -0.66
N ASN A 46 -5.91 -3.83 0.19
CA ASN A 46 -6.81 -4.96 0.38
C ASN A 46 -6.02 -6.27 0.61
N LYS A 47 -6.23 -7.34 -0.19
CA LYS A 47 -5.55 -8.65 -0.01
C LYS A 47 -4.12 -8.72 -0.55
N ALA A 48 -3.50 -7.63 -0.98
CA ALA A 48 -2.14 -7.66 -1.49
C ALA A 48 -1.12 -8.17 -0.46
N TYR A 49 -1.43 -8.13 0.84
CA TYR A 49 -0.61 -8.74 1.90
C TYR A 49 -0.42 -10.26 1.76
N LYS A 50 -1.21 -10.94 0.90
CA LYS A 50 -1.00 -12.36 0.57
C LYS A 50 0.12 -12.58 -0.44
N LEU A 51 0.51 -11.54 -1.18
CA LEU A 51 1.51 -11.59 -2.23
C LEU A 51 2.89 -11.17 -1.70
N VAL A 52 2.91 -10.22 -0.76
CA VAL A 52 4.13 -9.64 -0.19
C VAL A 52 3.86 -9.09 1.20
N LYS A 53 4.86 -9.18 2.09
CA LYS A 53 4.77 -8.63 3.44
C LYS A 53 4.69 -7.09 3.37
N PRO A 54 3.62 -6.47 3.90
CA PRO A 54 3.52 -5.02 3.91
C PRO A 54 4.27 -4.37 5.07
N ASP A 55 4.82 -3.17 4.83
CA ASP A 55 5.11 -2.21 5.89
C ASP A 55 3.82 -1.53 6.37
N TYR A 56 2.91 -1.27 5.42
CA TYR A 56 1.61 -0.67 5.67
C TYR A 56 0.49 -1.38 4.90
N LEU A 57 -0.68 -1.48 5.52
CA LEU A 57 -1.88 -2.02 4.90
C LEU A 57 -2.97 -0.96 4.79
N ILE A 58 -3.57 -0.80 3.63
CA ILE A 58 -4.72 0.09 3.41
C ILE A 58 -5.90 -0.68 2.82
N TRP A 59 -7.12 -0.32 3.24
CA TRP A 59 -8.35 -0.72 2.57
C TRP A 59 -9.27 0.48 2.42
N THR A 60 -10.17 0.44 1.45
CA THR A 60 -10.98 1.62 1.08
C THR A 60 -12.48 1.44 1.27
N ASP A 61 -12.96 0.21 1.37
CA ASP A 61 -14.38 -0.09 1.48
C ASP A 61 -14.70 -0.90 2.75
N GLY A 62 -15.94 -0.77 3.21
CA GLY A 62 -16.39 -1.44 4.42
C GLY A 62 -16.83 -2.89 4.24
N TYR A 63 -17.02 -3.34 3.00
CA TYR A 63 -17.25 -4.76 2.73
C TYR A 63 -15.98 -5.54 3.07
N PHE A 64 -14.82 -5.04 2.64
CA PHE A 64 -13.52 -5.61 2.96
C PHE A 64 -13.31 -5.78 4.47
N TRP A 65 -13.63 -4.74 5.26
CA TRP A 65 -13.55 -4.82 6.72
C TRP A 65 -14.50 -5.88 7.29
N LYS A 66 -15.75 -5.94 6.84
CA LYS A 66 -16.74 -6.90 7.36
C LYS A 66 -16.30 -8.34 7.14
N GLU A 67 -15.81 -8.64 5.94
CA GLU A 67 -15.46 -10.00 5.55
C GLU A 67 -14.11 -10.45 6.11
N PHE A 68 -13.14 -9.53 6.22
CA PHE A 68 -11.74 -9.89 6.49
C PHE A 68 -11.18 -9.25 7.75
N LYS A 69 -11.97 -8.64 8.64
CA LYS A 69 -11.49 -7.96 9.85
C LYS A 69 -10.49 -8.78 10.68
N ASP A 70 -10.74 -10.07 10.86
CA ASP A 70 -9.90 -10.94 11.70
C ASP A 70 -8.55 -11.15 11.00
N GLU A 71 -8.60 -11.50 9.71
CA GLU A 71 -7.41 -11.63 8.85
C GLU A 71 -6.60 -10.32 8.78
N ILE A 72 -7.26 -9.17 8.60
CA ILE A 72 -6.63 -7.84 8.56
C ILE A 72 -5.94 -7.55 9.90
N THR A 73 -6.58 -7.88 11.02
CA THR A 73 -6.05 -7.61 12.37
C THR A 73 -4.77 -8.39 12.62
N ASP A 74 -4.67 -9.60 12.09
CA ASP A 74 -3.52 -10.49 12.24
C ASP A 74 -2.31 -10.11 11.37
N VAL A 75 -2.48 -9.26 10.34
CA VAL A 75 -1.35 -8.78 9.53
C VAL A 75 -0.47 -7.87 10.37
N GLU A 76 0.78 -8.27 10.63
CA GLU A 76 1.75 -7.50 11.44
C GLU A 76 2.29 -6.28 10.68
N CYS A 77 1.54 -5.18 10.70
CA CYS A 77 1.89 -3.89 10.11
C CYS A 77 1.01 -2.76 10.65
N ILE A 78 1.39 -1.51 10.35
CA ILE A 78 0.52 -0.35 10.55
C ILE A 78 -0.59 -0.36 9.49
N LYS A 79 -1.81 -0.05 9.90
CA LYS A 79 -3.02 -0.18 9.09
C LYS A 79 -3.69 1.17 8.91
N PHE A 80 -4.25 1.42 7.73
CA PHE A 80 -4.93 2.66 7.38
C PHE A 80 -6.34 2.42 6.86
N CYS A 81 -7.30 3.18 7.39
CA CYS A 81 -8.71 3.07 7.03
C CYS A 81 -9.36 4.46 6.83
N PRO A 82 -10.15 4.68 5.78
CA PRO A 82 -10.91 5.92 5.61
C PRO A 82 -11.92 6.17 6.73
N ASN A 83 -12.03 7.42 7.17
CA ASN A 83 -12.91 7.84 8.27
C ASN A 83 -14.38 7.49 8.05
N ASN A 84 -14.88 7.55 6.81
CA ASN A 84 -16.25 7.13 6.48
C ASN A 84 -16.48 5.63 6.71
N VAL A 85 -15.48 4.80 6.40
CA VAL A 85 -15.53 3.35 6.67
C VAL A 85 -15.41 3.12 8.17
N ALA A 86 -14.45 3.76 8.83
CA ALA A 86 -14.25 3.60 10.26
C ALA A 86 -15.50 3.95 11.07
N LYS A 87 -16.15 5.08 10.76
CA LYS A 87 -17.40 5.50 11.41
C LYS A 87 -18.56 4.55 11.14
N LYS A 88 -18.74 4.13 9.89
CA LYS A 88 -19.91 3.31 9.48
C LYS A 88 -19.82 1.87 10.01
N PHE A 89 -18.62 1.32 10.14
CA PHE A 89 -18.40 -0.09 10.46
C PHE A 89 -17.71 -0.33 11.81
N GLY A 90 -17.52 0.73 12.60
CA GLY A 90 -16.95 0.63 13.94
C GLY A 90 -15.50 0.12 13.96
N VAL A 91 -14.71 0.45 12.93
CA VAL A 91 -13.31 0.01 12.83
C VAL A 91 -12.51 0.59 13.98
N ARG A 92 -11.86 -0.27 14.76
CA ARG A 92 -10.95 0.08 15.86
C ARG A 92 -9.84 -0.95 15.96
N GLY A 93 -8.65 -0.52 16.36
CA GLY A 93 -7.50 -1.39 16.59
C GLY A 93 -6.30 -0.56 17.01
N LYS A 94 -5.38 -1.15 17.76
CA LYS A 94 -4.17 -0.46 18.27
C LYS A 94 -3.27 0.04 17.14
N ASP A 95 -3.20 -0.72 16.04
CA ASP A 95 -2.35 -0.41 14.88
C ASP A 95 -3.15 0.16 13.71
N ILE A 96 -4.42 0.54 13.92
CA ILE A 96 -5.31 1.06 12.87
C ILE A 96 -5.44 2.58 13.01
N HIS A 97 -4.95 3.28 11.99
CA HIS A 97 -5.01 4.73 11.87
C HIS A 97 -6.09 5.16 10.89
N ILE A 98 -6.85 6.16 11.29
CA ILE A 98 -7.99 6.65 10.50
C ILE A 98 -7.51 7.81 9.61
N LEU A 99 -7.63 7.61 8.31
CA LEU A 99 -7.34 8.61 7.29
C LEU A 99 -8.57 9.47 6.99
N ARG A 100 -8.36 10.74 6.65
CA ARG A 100 -9.46 11.58 6.13
C ARG A 100 -9.94 11.04 4.78
N ARG A 101 -9.02 10.69 3.89
CA ARG A 101 -9.26 9.98 2.61
C ARG A 101 -8.11 8.98 2.37
N ALA A 102 -8.39 7.87 1.69
CA ALA A 102 -7.37 6.87 1.35
C ALA A 102 -6.18 7.45 0.58
N ARG A 103 -6.46 8.41 -0.31
CA ARG A 103 -5.46 9.11 -1.13
C ARG A 103 -4.53 10.04 -0.35
N ASP A 104 -4.75 10.24 0.96
CA ASP A 104 -3.90 11.10 1.78
C ASP A 104 -2.69 10.33 2.35
N ILE A 105 -2.51 9.05 1.98
CA ILE A 105 -1.40 8.20 2.45
C ILE A 105 -0.02 8.72 2.02
N ASP A 106 0.07 9.31 0.82
CA ASP A 106 1.25 9.97 0.28
C ASP A 106 1.74 11.10 1.21
N LYS A 107 0.81 11.92 1.70
CA LYS A 107 1.09 13.06 2.60
C LYS A 107 1.48 12.63 4.00
N ILE A 108 1.05 11.46 4.43
CA ILE A 108 1.32 10.93 5.76
C ILE A 108 2.67 10.23 5.79
N MET A 109 3.00 9.52 4.72
CA MET A 109 4.23 8.76 4.63
C MET A 109 5.39 9.56 4.03
N LEU A 110 5.13 10.73 3.43
CA LEU A 110 6.15 11.57 2.77
C LEU A 110 6.94 10.80 1.70
N VAL A 111 6.32 9.81 1.08
CA VAL A 111 6.90 8.97 0.03
C VAL A 111 6.34 9.36 -1.33
N LYS A 112 7.17 9.22 -2.36
CA LYS A 112 6.68 9.16 -3.74
C LYS A 112 6.00 7.80 -3.91
N VAL A 113 4.69 7.81 -4.18
CA VAL A 113 3.85 6.61 -4.27
C VAL A 113 3.72 6.17 -5.72
N TYR A 114 4.12 4.94 -5.99
CA TYR A 114 3.95 4.33 -7.30
C TYR A 114 2.84 3.29 -7.26
N SER A 115 1.85 3.44 -8.13
CA SER A 115 0.71 2.54 -8.18
C SER A 115 0.91 1.42 -9.20
N CYS A 116 1.03 0.22 -8.68
CA CYS A 116 0.97 -1.03 -9.41
C CYS A 116 -0.49 -1.41 -9.76
N SER A 117 -1.23 -0.54 -10.46
CA SER A 117 -2.63 -0.80 -10.87
C SER A 117 -3.03 0.07 -12.06
N ALA A 118 -3.52 -0.55 -13.14
CA ALA A 118 -4.02 0.12 -14.34
C ALA A 118 -5.21 1.06 -14.13
N THR A 119 -5.79 1.13 -12.91
CA THR A 119 -7.02 1.90 -12.63
C THR A 119 -6.92 2.82 -11.40
N SER A 120 -5.73 2.99 -10.83
CA SER A 120 -5.58 3.77 -9.61
C SER A 120 -5.78 5.27 -9.86
N ARG A 121 -6.61 5.91 -9.03
CA ARG A 121 -6.81 7.37 -8.99
C ARG A 121 -5.77 8.09 -8.12
N LEU A 122 -4.59 7.49 -7.94
CA LEU A 122 -3.46 8.11 -7.22
C LEU A 122 -2.58 8.87 -8.22
N ASN A 123 -2.04 10.01 -7.77
CA ASN A 123 -1.63 11.12 -8.64
C ASN A 123 -0.43 10.85 -9.58
N GLU A 124 0.30 9.74 -9.44
CA GLU A 124 1.33 9.33 -10.39
C GLU A 124 1.18 7.82 -10.64
N LEU A 125 0.68 7.48 -11.83
CA LEU A 125 0.69 6.11 -12.34
C LEU A 125 2.12 5.82 -12.79
N ILE A 126 2.82 4.92 -12.10
CA ILE A 126 3.89 4.17 -12.76
C ILE A 126 3.22 2.96 -13.37
N GLU A 127 3.33 2.83 -14.69
CA GLU A 127 2.90 1.60 -15.33
C GLU A 127 3.86 0.50 -14.90
N TYR A 128 3.34 -0.70 -14.64
CA TYR A 128 4.16 -1.84 -14.23
C TYR A 128 5.37 -2.12 -15.14
N LYS A 129 5.33 -1.67 -16.40
CA LYS A 129 6.44 -1.77 -17.35
C LYS A 129 7.67 -0.96 -16.90
N ASP A 130 7.48 0.16 -16.19
CA ASP A 130 8.58 1.03 -15.74
C ASP A 130 9.30 0.45 -14.50
N LEU A 131 8.71 -0.55 -13.81
CA LEU A 131 9.41 -1.34 -12.77
C LEU A 131 10.47 -2.27 -13.36
N LEU A 132 10.29 -2.71 -14.61
CA LEU A 132 11.29 -3.53 -15.30
C LEU A 132 12.43 -2.67 -15.85
N GLU A 133 12.17 -1.40 -16.18
CA GLU A 133 13.19 -0.42 -16.61
C GLU A 133 14.06 0.07 -15.44
N LEU A 134 13.54 0.11 -14.20
CA LEU A 134 14.34 0.33 -12.99
C LEU A 134 15.48 -0.70 -12.83
N LYS A 135 15.40 -1.87 -13.46
CA LYS A 135 16.44 -2.88 -13.44
C LYS A 135 17.73 -2.43 -14.15
N GLU A 136 17.63 -1.47 -15.08
CA GLU A 136 18.76 -0.96 -15.85
C GLU A 136 19.52 0.17 -15.11
N GLU A 137 18.90 0.87 -14.16
CA GLU A 137 19.57 1.92 -13.36
C GLU A 137 20.50 1.38 -12.26
N TYR A 138 20.41 0.10 -11.89
CA TYR A 138 21.24 -0.51 -10.84
C TYR A 138 22.47 -1.28 -11.36
N HIS A 139 22.77 -1.16 -12.65
CA HIS A 139 23.91 -1.84 -13.30
C HIS A 139 24.98 -0.91 -13.90
N ASP A 140 24.97 0.40 -13.59
CA ASP A 140 26.07 1.33 -13.88
C ASP A 140 26.88 1.71 -12.62
#